data_AF-A0A9P7AS94-F1
#
_entry.id   AF-A0A9P7AS94-F1
#
_cell.length_a   1.000
_cell.length_b   1.000
_cell.length_c   1.000
_cell.angle_alpha   90.00
_cell.angle_beta   90.00
_cell.angle_gamma   90.00
#
_symmetry.space_group_name_H-M   'P 1'
#
loop_
_entity.id
_entity.type
_entity.pdbx_description
1 polymer ?
#
loop_
_entity_poly.entity_id
_entity_poly.type
_entity_poly.pdbx_seq_one_letter_code
_entity_poly.pdbx_strand_id
1 'polypeptide(L)'
;MACTGKTHVVKRVHPQLTTSQKVTCREKFVSITNDINDTQASYMDKVQGLAKKHGQSEHWTWHQLYLGRKIVCCQHAPNAWNRFVCQHLNDINEGLSCGDCWKLTEFVEDHKENLKHDYSKLTAAQKNAFVNQVMKKSIKNQKIVCDNPKAMQCNMLTSFAAMDQEWTALSVQGGIEDLSGPKLFFSEKAEKFARAVLDLEPQHLALKLEAFVVLGLDTNVSTTQPHSLNKMISKCRTHLQDELDYILQENKITNCKITMNYTNYKCSIVDRYGVTLQGWPSALLPV
;
A
#
# COMPACT_ATOMS: atom_id res chain seq x y z
N MET A 1 -12.00 16.30 -47.77
CA MET A 1 -13.35 16.32 -47.14
C MET A 1 -13.28 15.46 -45.89
N ALA A 2 -13.28 16.07 -44.71
CA ALA A 2 -13.21 15.35 -43.43
C ALA A 2 -14.55 15.52 -42.70
N CYS A 3 -15.30 14.44 -42.54
CA CYS A 3 -16.57 14.42 -41.83
C CYS A 3 -16.32 14.24 -40.33
N THR A 4 -16.54 15.29 -39.55
CA THR A 4 -16.52 15.26 -38.09
C THR A 4 -17.91 14.88 -37.55
N GLY A 5 -18.11 13.59 -37.26
CA GLY A 5 -19.32 13.07 -36.63
C GLY A 5 -19.36 13.42 -35.14
N LYS A 6 -20.19 14.39 -34.74
CA LYS A 6 -20.49 14.67 -33.33
C LYS A 6 -21.46 13.62 -32.81
N THR A 7 -20.99 12.72 -31.95
CA THR A 7 -21.85 11.80 -31.20
C THR A 7 -22.60 12.56 -30.12
N HIS A 8 -23.91 12.71 -30.28
CA HIS A 8 -24.79 13.25 -29.24
C HIS A 8 -24.90 12.26 -28.07
N VAL A 9 -24.30 12.60 -26.93
CA VAL A 9 -24.48 11.86 -25.68
C VAL A 9 -25.88 12.16 -25.15
N VAL A 10 -26.78 11.19 -25.27
CA VAL A 10 -28.13 11.27 -24.69
C VAL A 10 -27.99 11.21 -23.17
N LYS A 11 -28.28 12.33 -22.50
CA LYS A 11 -28.31 12.38 -21.03
C LYS A 11 -29.46 11.51 -20.53
N ARG A 12 -29.14 10.45 -19.79
CA ARG A 12 -30.14 9.64 -19.09
C ARG A 12 -30.77 10.48 -18.00
N VAL A 13 -32.05 10.83 -18.18
CA VAL A 13 -32.85 11.49 -17.14
C VAL A 13 -33.31 10.39 -16.18
N HIS A 14 -32.79 10.41 -14.95
CA HIS A 14 -33.31 9.53 -13.91
C HIS A 14 -34.63 10.10 -13.37
N PRO A 15 -35.69 9.30 -13.29
CA PRO A 15 -36.97 9.75 -12.74
C PRO A 15 -36.79 10.13 -11.26
N GLN A 16 -37.30 11.30 -10.88
CA GLN A 16 -37.24 11.75 -9.48
C GLN A 16 -38.17 10.90 -8.63
N LEU A 17 -37.64 10.35 -7.54
CA LEU A 17 -38.44 9.65 -6.54
C LEU A 17 -39.45 10.61 -5.90
N THR A 18 -40.68 10.14 -5.74
CA THR A 18 -41.73 10.86 -5.01
C THR A 18 -41.36 10.97 -3.52
N THR A 19 -41.97 11.93 -2.82
CA THR A 19 -41.77 12.09 -1.36
C THR A 19 -42.12 10.81 -0.61
N SER A 20 -43.19 10.11 -1.00
CA SER A 20 -43.58 8.83 -0.39
C SER A 20 -42.51 7.75 -0.59
N GLN A 21 -41.94 7.62 -1.79
CA GLN A 21 -40.86 6.67 -2.06
C GLN A 21 -39.61 6.98 -1.22
N LYS A 22 -39.26 8.25 -1.06
CA LYS A 22 -38.13 8.66 -0.20
C LYS A 22 -38.36 8.30 1.27
N VAL A 23 -39.57 8.47 1.78
CA VAL A 23 -39.94 8.07 3.15
C VAL A 23 -39.81 6.56 3.32
N THR A 24 -40.40 5.77 2.41
CA THR A 24 -40.28 4.29 2.45
C THR A 24 -38.83 3.82 2.35
N CYS A 25 -37.99 4.46 1.53
CA CYS A 25 -36.56 4.15 1.47
C CYS A 25 -35.85 4.41 2.80
N ARG A 26 -36.17 5.51 3.49
CA ARG A 26 -35.60 5.83 4.81
C ARG A 26 -36.04 4.82 5.87
N GLU A 27 -37.32 4.47 5.91
CA GLU A 27 -37.85 3.46 6.84
C GLU A 27 -37.18 2.10 6.64
N LYS A 28 -37.01 1.68 5.38
CA LYS A 28 -36.28 0.44 5.04
C LYS A 28 -34.82 0.49 5.48
N PHE A 29 -34.15 1.62 5.24
CA PHE A 29 -32.77 1.78 5.65
C PHE A 29 -32.63 1.69 7.18
N VAL A 30 -33.47 2.43 7.92
CA VAL A 30 -33.50 2.37 9.40
C VAL A 30 -33.78 0.95 9.89
N SER A 31 -34.72 0.23 9.28
CA SER A 31 -35.00 -1.17 9.62
C SER A 31 -33.77 -2.06 9.43
N ILE A 32 -33.09 -1.96 8.29
CA ILE A 32 -31.88 -2.76 8.00
C ILE A 32 -30.76 -2.41 8.98
N THR A 33 -30.55 -1.12 9.28
CA THR A 33 -29.54 -0.69 10.25
C THR A 33 -29.82 -1.28 11.63
N ASN A 34 -31.07 -1.27 12.07
CA ASN A 34 -31.46 -1.88 13.34
C ASN A 34 -31.23 -3.40 13.34
N ASP A 35 -31.64 -4.11 12.27
CA ASP A 35 -31.44 -5.56 12.13
C ASP A 35 -29.94 -5.93 12.15
N ILE A 36 -29.07 -5.11 11.54
CA ILE A 36 -27.62 -5.29 11.57
C ILE A 36 -27.08 -5.09 12.98
N ASN A 37 -27.48 -4.02 13.67
CA ASN A 37 -27.04 -3.73 15.04
C ASN A 37 -27.46 -4.83 16.01
N ASP A 38 -28.71 -5.32 15.90
CA ASP A 38 -29.22 -6.42 16.72
C ASP A 38 -28.46 -7.72 16.45
N THR A 39 -28.13 -7.99 15.18
CA THR A 39 -27.32 -9.16 14.80
C THR A 39 -25.91 -9.05 15.36
N GLN A 40 -25.28 -7.87 15.30
CA GLN A 40 -23.96 -7.63 15.87
C GLN A 40 -23.95 -7.80 17.39
N ALA A 41 -24.96 -7.27 18.09
CA ALA A 41 -25.12 -7.44 19.53
C ALA A 41 -25.27 -8.93 19.90
N SER A 42 -26.18 -9.65 19.23
CA SER A 42 -26.37 -11.10 19.44
C SER A 42 -25.09 -11.91 19.17
N TYR A 43 -24.30 -11.49 18.17
CA TYR A 43 -23.03 -12.11 17.87
C TYR A 43 -21.99 -11.88 18.98
N MET A 44 -21.90 -10.65 19.50
CA MET A 44 -21.01 -10.34 20.63
C MET A 44 -21.39 -11.12 21.90
N ASP A 45 -22.67 -11.26 22.19
CA ASP A 45 -23.13 -12.10 23.31
C ASP A 45 -22.68 -13.56 23.17
N LYS A 46 -22.72 -14.11 21.94
CA LYS A 46 -22.20 -15.46 21.65
C LYS A 46 -20.68 -15.55 21.82
N VAL A 47 -19.94 -14.53 21.38
CA VAL A 47 -18.49 -14.44 21.58
C VAL A 47 -18.16 -14.46 23.07
N GLN A 48 -18.85 -13.65 23.87
CA GLN A 48 -18.66 -13.59 25.33
C GLN A 48 -19.01 -14.92 26.00
N GLY A 49 -20.11 -15.55 25.61
CA GLY A 49 -20.51 -16.86 26.11
C GLY A 49 -19.45 -17.95 25.84
N LEU A 50 -18.90 -17.97 24.62
CA LEU A 50 -17.82 -18.90 24.25
C LEU A 50 -16.51 -18.60 24.99
N ALA A 51 -16.13 -17.32 25.10
CA ALA A 51 -14.95 -16.88 25.81
C ALA A 51 -14.99 -17.34 27.29
N LYS A 52 -16.12 -17.10 27.97
CA LYS A 52 -16.36 -17.55 29.35
C LYS A 52 -16.36 -19.07 29.47
N LYS A 53 -17.05 -19.78 28.57
CA LYS A 53 -17.14 -21.25 28.59
C LYS A 53 -15.79 -21.95 28.46
N HIS A 54 -14.84 -21.36 27.74
CA HIS A 54 -13.55 -21.98 27.44
C HIS A 54 -12.34 -21.30 28.12
N GLY A 55 -12.57 -20.32 28.99
CA GLY A 55 -11.50 -19.57 29.66
C GLY A 55 -10.59 -18.82 28.70
N GLN A 56 -11.13 -18.36 27.56
CA GLN A 56 -10.40 -17.61 26.53
C GLN A 56 -10.77 -16.13 26.59
N SER A 57 -9.96 -15.27 25.97
CA SER A 57 -10.31 -13.85 25.83
C SER A 57 -11.38 -13.64 24.76
N GLU A 58 -12.22 -12.61 24.96
CA GLU A 58 -13.26 -12.21 24.00
C GLU A 58 -12.64 -11.86 22.64
N HIS A 59 -11.55 -11.10 22.64
CA HIS A 59 -10.82 -10.74 21.43
C HIS A 59 -10.31 -11.96 20.65
N TRP A 60 -9.72 -12.94 21.34
CA TRP A 60 -9.24 -14.18 20.69
C TRP A 60 -10.42 -14.95 20.07
N THR A 61 -11.51 -15.10 20.82
CA THR A 61 -12.71 -15.82 20.39
C THR A 61 -13.36 -15.13 19.18
N TRP A 62 -13.45 -13.80 19.22
CA TRP A 62 -13.94 -12.98 18.11
C TRP A 62 -13.09 -13.18 16.85
N HIS A 63 -11.75 -13.12 16.97
CA HIS A 63 -10.85 -13.34 15.85
C HIS A 63 -10.97 -14.74 15.24
N GLN A 64 -11.13 -15.79 16.05
CA GLN A 64 -11.30 -17.15 15.54
C GLN A 64 -12.59 -17.33 14.74
N LEU A 65 -13.68 -16.67 15.16
CA LEU A 65 -14.96 -16.75 14.47
C LEU A 65 -14.99 -15.89 13.20
N TYR A 66 -14.36 -14.70 13.22
CA TYR A 66 -14.44 -13.74 12.11
C TYR A 66 -13.43 -14.02 10.99
N LEU A 67 -12.17 -14.31 11.32
CA LEU A 67 -11.12 -14.57 10.32
C LEU A 67 -11.16 -16.01 9.80
N GLY A 68 -12.03 -16.85 10.37
CA GLY A 68 -12.15 -18.25 10.08
C GLY A 68 -10.90 -19.03 10.50
N ARG A 69 -11.12 -20.26 10.95
CA ARG A 69 -10.03 -21.18 11.30
C ARG A 69 -9.00 -21.34 10.17
N LYS A 70 -9.40 -21.16 8.91
CA LYS A 70 -8.51 -21.29 7.74
C LYS A 70 -7.38 -20.24 7.71
N ILE A 71 -7.62 -18.97 8.01
CA ILE A 71 -6.56 -17.95 7.89
C ILE A 71 -5.53 -18.11 9.02
N VAL A 72 -6.00 -18.46 10.23
CA VAL A 72 -5.12 -18.69 11.39
C VAL A 72 -4.41 -20.05 11.30
N CYS A 73 -5.07 -21.10 10.81
CA CYS A 73 -4.45 -22.43 10.65
C CYS A 73 -3.55 -22.57 9.42
N CYS A 74 -3.64 -21.66 8.44
CA CYS A 74 -2.72 -21.64 7.29
C CYS A 74 -1.35 -21.04 7.63
N GLN A 75 -1.14 -20.54 8.85
CA GLN A 75 0.23 -20.40 9.36
C GLN A 75 0.75 -21.80 9.64
N HIS A 76 1.34 -22.42 8.60
CA HIS A 76 2.04 -23.68 8.74
C HIS A 76 2.91 -23.63 9.99
N ALA A 77 2.73 -24.60 10.89
CA ALA A 77 3.50 -24.68 12.10
C ALA A 77 4.99 -24.55 11.74
N PRO A 78 5.76 -23.71 12.45
CA PRO A 78 7.17 -23.47 12.15
C PRO A 78 7.91 -24.81 12.06
N ASN A 79 8.35 -25.15 10.85
CA ASN A 79 9.00 -26.42 10.58
C ASN A 79 10.52 -26.26 10.82
N ALA A 80 11.04 -27.00 11.81
CA ALA A 80 12.46 -27.05 12.13
C ALA A 80 13.33 -27.44 10.92
N TRP A 81 12.83 -28.34 10.06
CA TRP A 81 13.51 -28.75 8.83
C TRP A 81 13.71 -27.57 7.86
N ASN A 82 12.65 -26.80 7.60
CA ASN A 82 12.75 -25.66 6.68
C ASN A 82 13.76 -24.63 7.19
N ARG A 83 13.79 -24.38 8.51
CA ARG A 83 14.75 -23.45 9.09
C ARG A 83 16.18 -23.97 9.01
N PHE A 84 16.38 -25.26 9.28
CA PHE A 84 17.68 -25.94 9.17
C PHE A 84 18.23 -25.84 7.75
N VAL A 85 17.42 -26.18 6.73
CA VAL A 85 17.83 -26.10 5.32
C VAL A 85 18.18 -24.66 4.93
N CYS A 86 17.35 -23.68 5.30
CA CYS A 86 17.64 -22.28 5.01
C CYS A 86 18.92 -21.76 5.71
N GLN A 87 19.23 -22.28 6.90
CA GLN A 87 20.47 -21.91 7.58
C GLN A 87 21.69 -22.50 6.87
N HIS A 88 21.68 -23.78 6.54
CA HIS A 88 22.76 -24.41 5.76
C HIS A 88 22.97 -23.75 4.39
N LEU A 89 21.87 -23.38 3.71
CA LEU A 89 21.95 -22.65 2.44
C LEU A 89 22.66 -21.30 2.62
N ASN A 90 22.33 -20.56 3.69
CA ASN A 90 22.97 -19.29 3.98
C ASN A 90 24.46 -19.48 4.31
N ASP A 91 24.80 -20.47 5.14
CA ASP A 91 26.18 -20.74 5.54
C ASP A 91 27.07 -21.07 4.33
N ILE A 92 26.54 -21.77 3.32
CA ILE A 92 27.26 -22.06 2.07
C ILE A 92 27.33 -20.82 1.17
N ASN A 93 26.23 -20.06 1.06
CA ASN A 93 26.19 -18.87 0.21
C ASN A 93 27.05 -17.72 0.75
N GLU A 94 27.35 -17.66 2.06
CA GLU A 94 28.28 -16.68 2.64
C GLU A 94 29.70 -16.80 2.07
N GLY A 95 30.10 -17.97 1.58
CA GLY A 95 31.40 -18.20 0.94
C GLY A 95 31.46 -17.94 -0.57
N LEU A 96 30.32 -17.66 -1.21
CA LEU A 96 30.21 -17.52 -2.66
C LEU A 96 30.17 -16.05 -3.10
N SER A 97 30.64 -15.79 -4.32
CA SER A 97 30.62 -14.44 -4.88
C SER A 97 29.19 -14.00 -5.22
N CYS A 98 28.95 -12.69 -5.23
CA CYS A 98 27.63 -12.13 -5.54
C CYS A 98 27.27 -12.45 -7.01
N GLY A 99 26.37 -13.42 -7.20
CA GLY A 99 25.99 -13.96 -8.51
C GLY A 99 26.02 -15.49 -8.60
N ASP A 100 26.84 -16.12 -7.75
CA ASP A 100 27.04 -17.58 -7.73
C ASP A 100 26.23 -18.26 -6.61
N CYS A 101 25.35 -17.54 -5.93
CA CYS A 101 24.56 -18.08 -4.82
C CYS A 101 23.61 -19.19 -5.29
N TRP A 102 23.55 -20.27 -4.54
CA TRP A 102 22.62 -21.37 -4.80
C TRP A 102 21.17 -20.93 -4.64
N LYS A 103 20.32 -21.36 -5.58
CA LYS A 103 18.87 -21.30 -5.38
C LYS A 103 18.45 -22.42 -4.43
N LEU A 104 17.45 -22.16 -3.58
CA LEU A 104 16.98 -23.14 -2.59
C LEU A 104 16.56 -24.49 -3.21
N THR A 105 15.93 -24.46 -4.38
CA THR A 105 15.49 -25.68 -5.08
C THR A 105 16.66 -26.53 -5.56
N GLU A 106 17.64 -25.88 -6.22
CA GLU A 106 18.86 -26.53 -6.73
C GLU A 106 19.69 -27.09 -5.55
N PHE A 107 19.84 -26.30 -4.49
CA PHE A 107 20.52 -26.72 -3.27
C PHE A 107 19.88 -27.96 -2.60
N VAL A 108 18.55 -27.96 -2.47
CA VAL A 108 17.85 -29.08 -1.83
C VAL A 108 17.91 -30.35 -2.69
N GLU A 109 17.94 -30.21 -4.01
CA GLU A 109 18.09 -31.33 -4.93
C GLU A 109 19.49 -31.96 -4.83
N ASP A 110 20.55 -31.15 -4.93
CA ASP A 110 21.94 -31.61 -4.92
C ASP A 110 22.42 -32.10 -3.55
N HIS A 111 21.92 -31.51 -2.46
CA HIS A 111 22.36 -31.83 -1.10
C HIS A 111 21.35 -32.63 -0.27
N LYS A 112 20.29 -33.17 -0.90
CA LYS A 112 19.15 -33.80 -0.22
C LYS A 112 19.55 -34.84 0.83
N GLU A 113 20.41 -35.77 0.46
CA GLU A 113 20.78 -36.90 1.31
C GLU A 113 21.67 -36.46 2.48
N ASN A 114 22.60 -35.53 2.25
CA ASN A 114 23.43 -34.92 3.30
C ASN A 114 22.56 -34.13 4.28
N LEU A 115 21.64 -33.30 3.79
CA LEU A 115 20.73 -32.52 4.63
C LEU A 115 19.88 -33.44 5.53
N LYS A 116 19.32 -34.53 4.98
CA LYS A 116 18.53 -35.50 5.76
C LYS A 116 19.38 -36.17 6.84
N HIS A 117 20.57 -36.62 6.47
CA HIS A 117 21.50 -37.27 7.38
C HIS A 117 21.90 -36.33 8.52
N ASP A 118 22.30 -35.10 8.21
CA ASP A 118 22.73 -34.13 9.21
C ASP A 118 21.59 -33.70 10.13
N TYR A 119 20.39 -33.54 9.59
CA TYR A 119 19.20 -33.27 10.41
C TYR A 119 18.79 -34.45 11.31
N SER A 120 19.04 -35.69 10.87
CA SER A 120 18.76 -36.87 11.69
C SER A 120 19.66 -36.94 12.94
N LYS A 121 20.89 -36.41 12.84
CA LYS A 121 21.85 -36.32 13.96
C LYS A 121 21.51 -35.22 14.96
N LEU A 122 20.65 -34.26 14.61
CA LEU A 122 20.26 -33.19 15.52
C LEU A 122 19.42 -33.73 16.69
N THR A 123 19.81 -33.30 17.90
CA THR A 123 19.05 -33.53 19.12
C THR A 123 17.70 -32.80 19.10
N ALA A 124 16.76 -33.24 19.94
CA ALA A 124 15.47 -32.57 20.10
C ALA A 124 15.63 -31.10 20.55
N ALA A 125 16.62 -30.81 21.41
CA ALA A 125 16.92 -29.46 21.88
C ALA A 125 17.34 -28.53 20.72
N GLN A 126 18.20 -29.02 19.80
CA GLN A 126 18.60 -28.26 18.61
C GLN A 126 17.44 -28.05 17.65
N LYS A 127 16.61 -29.08 17.42
CA LYS A 127 15.40 -28.96 16.59
C LYS A 127 14.44 -27.89 17.15
N ASN A 128 14.23 -27.90 18.47
CA ASN A 128 13.42 -26.87 19.15
C ASN A 128 14.04 -25.47 19.07
N ALA A 129 15.37 -25.36 19.10
CA ALA A 129 16.04 -24.07 18.90
C ALA A 129 15.75 -23.48 17.51
N PHE A 130 15.72 -24.30 16.46
CA PHE A 130 15.32 -23.86 15.12
C PHE A 130 13.86 -23.37 15.09
N VAL A 131 12.92 -24.09 15.71
CA VAL A 131 11.52 -23.66 15.82
C VAL A 131 11.42 -22.30 16.52
N ASN A 132 12.13 -22.15 17.64
CA ASN A 132 12.13 -20.91 18.41
C ASN A 132 12.72 -19.73 17.62
N GLN A 133 13.74 -19.96 16.79
CA GLN A 133 14.27 -18.93 15.89
C GLN A 133 13.24 -18.49 14.85
N VAL A 134 12.51 -19.44 14.25
CA VAL A 134 11.43 -19.11 13.29
C VAL A 134 10.37 -18.27 13.99
N MET A 135 9.92 -18.67 15.18
CA MET A 135 8.93 -17.92 15.95
C MET A 135 9.40 -16.51 16.29
N LYS A 136 10.63 -16.35 16.78
CA LYS A 136 11.20 -15.02 17.07
C LYS A 136 11.27 -14.14 15.82
N LYS A 137 11.68 -14.71 14.67
CA LYS A 137 11.74 -13.97 13.40
C LYS A 137 10.34 -13.60 12.90
N SER A 138 9.35 -14.49 13.04
CA SER A 138 7.95 -14.20 12.71
C SER A 138 7.38 -13.09 13.58
N ILE A 139 7.59 -13.12 14.90
CA ILE A 139 7.15 -12.05 15.81
C ILE A 139 7.83 -10.72 15.46
N LYS A 140 9.15 -10.74 15.20
CA LYS A 140 9.90 -9.53 14.78
C LYS A 140 9.37 -8.99 13.46
N ASN A 141 9.16 -9.84 12.47
CA ASN A 141 8.63 -9.46 11.17
C ASN A 141 7.19 -8.97 11.28
N GLN A 142 6.36 -9.54 12.14
CA GLN A 142 5.00 -9.09 12.38
C GLN A 142 4.96 -7.68 13.00
N LYS A 143 5.97 -7.32 13.82
CA LYS A 143 6.17 -5.95 14.30
C LYS A 143 6.68 -4.98 13.23
N ILE A 144 7.38 -5.48 12.20
CA ILE A 144 7.90 -4.67 11.08
C ILE A 144 6.86 -4.53 9.96
N VAL A 145 5.98 -5.52 9.81
CA VAL A 145 4.77 -5.44 8.96
C VAL A 145 3.67 -4.68 9.71
N CYS A 146 4.04 -3.57 10.36
CA CYS A 146 3.17 -2.41 10.35
C CYS A 146 3.07 -2.00 8.87
N ASP A 147 1.96 -2.42 8.27
CA ASP A 147 1.38 -1.86 7.06
C ASP A 147 2.30 -1.84 5.84
N ASN A 148 2.35 -2.97 5.13
CA ASN A 148 2.61 -2.92 3.68
C ASN A 148 1.72 -1.79 3.11
N PRO A 149 2.29 -0.72 2.52
CA PRO A 149 1.51 0.43 2.10
C PRO A 149 0.36 0.05 1.18
N LYS A 150 0.53 -1.01 0.37
CA LYS A 150 -0.53 -1.53 -0.50
C LYS A 150 -1.64 -2.23 0.28
N ALA A 151 -1.31 -2.99 1.33
CA ALA A 151 -2.30 -3.64 2.16
C ALA A 151 -3.08 -2.60 2.99
N MET A 152 -2.39 -1.59 3.51
CA MET A 152 -3.00 -0.46 4.20
C MET A 152 -3.89 0.34 3.25
N GLN A 153 -3.39 0.64 2.04
CA GLN A 153 -4.17 1.30 0.99
C GLN A 153 -5.40 0.49 0.57
N CYS A 154 -5.30 -0.84 0.44
CA CYS A 154 -6.44 -1.71 0.14
C CYS A 154 -7.46 -1.76 1.27
N ASN A 155 -7.02 -1.87 2.52
CA ASN A 155 -7.90 -1.81 3.69
C ASN A 155 -8.59 -0.45 3.77
N MET A 156 -7.83 0.64 3.59
CA MET A 156 -8.35 2.01 3.54
C MET A 156 -9.35 2.17 2.39
N LEU A 157 -9.05 1.69 1.18
CA LEU A 157 -9.96 1.69 0.03
C LEU A 157 -11.25 0.92 0.30
N THR A 158 -11.15 -0.22 0.98
CA THR A 158 -12.32 -1.04 1.36
C THR A 158 -13.17 -0.34 2.40
N SER A 159 -12.56 0.25 3.43
CA SER A 159 -13.25 1.08 4.42
C SER A 159 -13.90 2.29 3.78
N PHE A 160 -13.24 2.93 2.81
CA PHE A 160 -13.84 4.03 2.04
C PHE A 160 -15.01 3.58 1.17
N ALA A 161 -14.92 2.43 0.50
CA ALA A 161 -16.04 1.89 -0.27
C ALA A 161 -17.24 1.50 0.61
N ALA A 162 -16.99 1.09 1.87
CA ALA A 162 -18.05 0.87 2.84
C ALA A 162 -18.67 2.20 3.34
N MET A 163 -17.83 3.22 3.59
CA MET A 163 -18.28 4.57 3.97
C MET A 163 -19.02 5.31 2.85
N ASP A 164 -18.72 4.98 1.58
CA ASP A 164 -19.35 5.53 0.37
C ASP A 164 -20.87 5.33 0.34
N GLN A 165 -21.39 4.36 1.08
CA GLN A 165 -22.83 4.09 1.12
C GLN A 165 -23.61 5.04 2.06
N GLU A 166 -22.94 5.76 2.96
CA GLU A 166 -23.64 6.42 4.08
C GLU A 166 -23.29 7.89 4.32
N TRP A 167 -22.11 8.41 3.91
CA TRP A 167 -21.63 9.74 4.35
C TRP A 167 -21.14 10.64 3.21
N THR A 168 -21.31 11.96 3.38
CA THR A 168 -20.66 13.00 2.54
C THR A 168 -19.42 13.50 3.27
N ALA A 169 -18.27 12.86 3.06
CA ALA A 169 -17.02 13.22 3.71
C ALA A 169 -15.97 13.70 2.70
N LEU A 170 -15.12 14.59 3.15
CA LEU A 170 -14.02 15.13 2.37
C LEU A 170 -12.73 14.74 3.12
N SER A 171 -11.97 13.80 2.54
CA SER A 171 -10.73 13.33 3.12
C SER A 171 -9.58 13.85 2.28
N VAL A 172 -8.77 14.70 2.91
CA VAL A 172 -7.60 15.34 2.33
C VAL A 172 -6.36 14.83 3.03
N GLN A 173 -5.26 14.70 2.29
CA GLN A 173 -3.98 14.35 2.85
C GLN A 173 -3.56 15.37 3.92
N GLY A 174 -3.27 14.90 5.14
CA GLY A 174 -2.86 15.76 6.26
C GLY A 174 -1.37 16.12 6.27
N GLY A 175 -0.54 15.41 5.50
CA GLY A 175 0.90 15.63 5.45
C GLY A 175 1.58 14.79 4.36
N ILE A 176 2.77 15.21 3.94
CA ILE A 176 3.45 14.74 2.72
C ILE A 176 3.72 13.22 2.65
N GLU A 177 3.66 12.53 3.80
CA GLU A 177 3.92 11.10 3.91
C GLU A 177 2.72 10.21 3.51
N ASP A 178 1.52 10.76 3.47
CA ASP A 178 0.31 10.01 3.13
C ASP A 178 0.14 9.87 1.61
N LEU A 179 0.39 8.68 1.06
CA LEU A 179 0.38 8.44 -0.39
C LEU A 179 -1.03 8.32 -0.99
N SER A 180 -2.09 8.54 -0.20
CA SER A 180 -3.45 8.48 -0.70
C SER A 180 -3.82 9.78 -1.41
N GLY A 181 -4.28 9.68 -2.67
CA GLY A 181 -4.81 10.83 -3.38
C GLY A 181 -6.11 11.33 -2.72
N PRO A 182 -6.44 12.63 -2.85
CA PRO A 182 -7.60 13.22 -2.21
C PRO A 182 -8.88 12.52 -2.68
N LYS A 183 -9.72 12.15 -1.72
CA LYS A 183 -11.02 11.54 -2.01
C LYS A 183 -12.14 12.47 -1.60
N LEU A 184 -13.01 12.73 -2.56
CA LEU A 184 -14.15 13.62 -2.42
C LEU A 184 -15.42 12.81 -2.56
N PHE A 185 -16.24 12.86 -1.53
CA PHE A 185 -17.61 12.41 -1.60
C PHE A 185 -18.49 13.65 -1.47
N PHE A 186 -19.19 14.00 -2.55
CA PHE A 186 -20.18 15.07 -2.55
C PHE A 186 -21.58 14.49 -2.58
N SER A 187 -22.48 15.05 -1.79
CA SER A 187 -23.90 14.93 -2.08
C SER A 187 -24.20 15.71 -3.36
N GLU A 188 -25.24 15.32 -4.10
CA GLU A 188 -25.63 16.00 -5.34
C GLU A 188 -25.81 17.52 -5.15
N LYS A 189 -26.26 17.95 -3.96
CA LYS A 189 -26.41 19.37 -3.62
C LYS A 189 -25.07 20.07 -3.42
N ALA A 190 -24.12 19.41 -2.75
CA ALA A 190 -22.80 19.96 -2.50
C ALA A 190 -21.96 20.04 -3.80
N GLU A 191 -22.11 19.06 -4.71
CA GLU A 191 -21.53 19.13 -6.05
C GLU A 191 -22.12 20.30 -6.86
N LYS A 192 -23.44 20.49 -6.84
CA LYS A 192 -24.09 21.65 -7.47
C LYS A 192 -23.62 22.97 -6.86
N PHE A 193 -23.41 23.03 -5.55
CA PHE A 193 -22.87 24.21 -4.88
C PHE A 193 -21.43 24.50 -5.35
N ALA A 194 -20.56 23.48 -5.36
CA ALA A 194 -19.17 23.65 -5.82
C ALA A 194 -19.11 24.19 -7.26
N ARG A 195 -19.92 23.65 -8.17
CA ARG A 195 -19.97 24.13 -9.56
C ARG A 195 -20.66 25.48 -9.71
N ALA A 196 -21.82 25.69 -9.10
CA ALA A 196 -22.65 26.87 -9.37
C ALA A 196 -22.25 28.10 -8.56
N VAL A 197 -21.72 27.91 -7.34
CA VAL A 197 -21.38 29.00 -6.42
C VAL A 197 -19.87 29.25 -6.40
N LEU A 198 -19.05 28.20 -6.39
CA LEU A 198 -17.60 28.36 -6.35
C LEU A 198 -16.95 28.39 -7.74
N ASP A 199 -17.71 28.06 -8.80
CA ASP A 199 -17.20 27.87 -10.17
C ASP A 199 -15.99 26.92 -10.22
N LEU A 200 -16.04 25.88 -9.39
CA LEU A 200 -14.98 24.87 -9.29
C LEU A 200 -15.56 23.49 -9.53
N GLU A 201 -14.89 22.71 -10.38
CA GLU A 201 -15.12 21.27 -10.39
C GLU A 201 -14.78 20.69 -9.00
N PRO A 202 -15.59 19.77 -8.46
CA PRO A 202 -15.41 19.30 -7.11
C PRO A 202 -14.01 18.69 -6.86
N GLN A 203 -13.42 18.04 -7.87
CA GLN A 203 -12.03 17.56 -7.83
C GLN A 203 -11.00 18.68 -7.64
N HIS A 204 -11.20 19.83 -8.28
CA HIS A 204 -10.34 21.00 -8.11
C HIS A 204 -10.50 21.60 -6.71
N LEU A 205 -11.69 21.51 -6.12
CA LEU A 205 -11.92 21.97 -4.75
C LEU A 205 -11.11 21.15 -3.73
N ALA A 206 -11.05 19.81 -3.83
CA ALA A 206 -10.15 19.06 -2.93
C ALA A 206 -8.69 19.36 -3.20
N LEU A 207 -8.25 19.42 -4.46
CA LEU A 207 -6.85 19.68 -4.73
C LEU A 207 -6.42 21.04 -4.18
N LYS A 208 -7.30 22.05 -4.24
CA LYS A 208 -7.06 23.35 -3.60
C LYS A 208 -7.02 23.24 -2.08
N LEU A 209 -7.95 22.49 -1.48
CA LEU A 209 -7.96 22.29 -0.03
C LEU A 209 -6.73 21.49 0.45
N GLU A 210 -6.27 20.51 -0.33
CA GLU A 210 -5.06 19.74 -0.09
C GLU A 210 -3.82 20.59 -0.19
N ALA A 211 -3.69 21.36 -1.27
CA ALA A 211 -2.60 22.31 -1.39
C ALA A 211 -2.59 23.30 -0.22
N PHE A 212 -3.77 23.79 0.21
CA PHE A 212 -3.88 24.68 1.35
C PHE A 212 -3.44 23.99 2.66
N VAL A 213 -3.89 22.76 2.92
CA VAL A 213 -3.58 22.03 4.16
C VAL A 213 -2.12 21.57 4.21
N VAL A 214 -1.59 21.02 3.11
CA VAL A 214 -0.25 20.41 3.06
C VAL A 214 0.84 21.48 2.92
N LEU A 215 0.62 22.49 2.09
CA LEU A 215 1.64 23.49 1.76
C LEU A 215 1.42 24.83 2.49
N GLY A 216 0.28 25.03 3.14
CA GLY A 216 -0.03 26.30 3.81
C GLY A 216 -0.12 27.49 2.83
N LEU A 217 -0.36 27.22 1.55
CA LEU A 217 -0.30 28.24 0.50
C LEU A 217 -1.51 29.17 0.53
N ASP A 218 -1.25 30.47 0.66
CA ASP A 218 -2.25 31.51 0.45
C ASP A 218 -2.69 31.53 -1.02
N THR A 219 -4.00 31.74 -1.21
CA THR A 219 -4.87 31.62 -2.42
C THR A 219 -4.37 32.05 -3.82
N ASN A 220 -3.14 32.53 -3.99
CA ASN A 220 -2.65 33.15 -5.23
C ASN A 220 -1.81 32.23 -6.13
N VAL A 221 -1.63 30.95 -5.80
CA VAL A 221 -0.87 30.05 -6.70
C VAL A 221 -1.71 29.69 -7.91
N SER A 222 -1.30 30.24 -9.07
CA SER A 222 -1.90 29.95 -10.37
C SER A 222 -1.84 28.44 -10.60
N THR A 223 -3.01 27.82 -10.78
CA THR A 223 -3.20 26.40 -11.06
C THR A 223 -2.74 26.12 -12.50
N THR A 224 -1.44 26.26 -12.73
CA THR A 224 -0.81 25.66 -13.90
C THR A 224 -1.07 24.17 -13.83
N GLN A 225 -1.58 23.60 -14.93
CA GLN A 225 -2.16 22.26 -14.99
C GLN A 225 -1.35 21.26 -14.15
N PRO A 226 -1.99 20.52 -13.21
CA PRO A 226 -1.31 19.52 -12.42
C PRO A 226 -0.60 18.56 -13.37
N HIS A 227 0.72 18.63 -13.38
CA HIS A 227 1.52 17.64 -14.09
C HIS A 227 1.21 16.30 -13.44
N SER A 228 0.86 15.29 -14.24
CA SER A 228 0.71 13.95 -13.71
C SER A 228 2.00 13.57 -12.96
N LEU A 229 1.88 12.86 -11.84
CA LEU A 229 3.04 12.42 -11.04
C LEU A 229 4.13 11.82 -11.92
N ASN A 230 3.75 11.01 -12.91
CA ASN A 230 4.66 10.41 -13.88
C ASN A 230 5.41 11.46 -14.72
N LYS A 231 4.77 12.56 -15.10
CA LYS A 231 5.40 13.67 -15.83
C LYS A 231 6.38 14.44 -14.95
N MET A 232 6.07 14.63 -13.66
CA MET A 232 7.01 15.24 -12.71
C MET A 232 8.22 14.33 -12.47
N ILE A 233 7.98 13.04 -12.22
CA ILE A 233 9.05 12.04 -12.08
C ILE A 233 9.92 12.02 -13.34
N SER A 234 9.31 12.03 -14.52
CA SER A 234 10.06 12.07 -15.78
C SER A 234 10.92 13.33 -15.90
N LYS A 235 10.39 14.51 -15.57
CA LYS A 235 11.16 15.76 -15.56
C LYS A 235 12.34 15.71 -14.59
N CYS A 236 12.11 15.20 -13.37
CA CYS A 236 13.19 15.04 -12.40
C CYS A 236 14.27 14.07 -12.90
N ARG A 237 13.87 12.94 -13.53
CA ARG A 237 14.81 11.98 -14.10
C ARG A 237 15.64 12.59 -15.23
N THR A 238 15.00 13.36 -16.12
CA THR A 238 15.71 14.09 -17.18
C THR A 238 16.71 15.07 -16.60
N HIS A 239 16.29 15.89 -15.63
CA HIS A 239 17.19 16.86 -15.01
C HIS A 239 18.40 16.19 -14.31
N LEU A 240 18.16 15.10 -13.56
CA LEU A 240 19.24 14.33 -12.94
C LEU A 240 20.19 13.68 -13.96
N GLN A 241 19.67 13.29 -15.13
CA GLN A 241 20.48 12.75 -16.22
C GLN A 241 21.32 13.85 -16.88
N ASP A 242 20.71 15.01 -17.16
CA ASP A 242 21.39 16.15 -17.77
C ASP A 242 22.55 16.65 -16.87
N GLU A 243 22.33 16.73 -15.56
CA GLU A 243 23.38 17.09 -14.58
C GLU A 243 24.48 16.02 -14.47
N LEU A 244 24.12 14.74 -14.51
CA LEU A 244 25.10 13.66 -14.54
C LEU A 244 25.97 13.74 -15.81
N ASP A 245 25.34 13.96 -16.96
CA ASP A 245 26.04 14.09 -18.24
C ASP A 245 26.98 15.30 -18.23
N TYR A 246 26.55 16.42 -17.64
CA TYR A 246 27.38 17.62 -17.45
C TYR A 246 28.64 17.32 -16.61
N ILE A 247 28.48 16.69 -15.44
CA ILE A 247 29.60 16.35 -14.55
C ILE A 247 30.57 15.37 -15.22
N LEU A 248 30.06 14.37 -15.95
CA LEU A 248 30.90 13.40 -16.67
C LEU A 248 31.70 14.06 -17.80
N GLN A 249 31.10 15.02 -18.51
CA GLN A 249 31.78 15.81 -19.54
C GLN A 249 32.89 16.68 -18.94
N GLU A 250 32.63 17.36 -17.82
CA GLU A 250 33.62 18.17 -17.10
C GLU A 250 34.84 17.35 -16.69
N ASN A 251 34.61 16.09 -16.27
CA ASN A 251 35.67 15.14 -15.90
C ASN A 251 36.31 14.41 -17.10
N LYS A 252 36.00 14.82 -18.35
CA LYS A 252 36.54 14.26 -19.61
C LYS A 252 36.25 12.77 -19.84
N ILE A 253 35.18 12.25 -19.23
CA ILE A 253 34.70 10.87 -19.44
C ILE A 253 33.80 10.87 -20.69
N THR A 254 34.41 10.88 -21.88
CA THR A 254 33.73 11.24 -23.14
C THR A 254 33.12 10.08 -23.95
N ASN A 255 33.33 8.82 -23.55
CA ASN A 255 33.05 7.67 -24.43
C ASN A 255 31.94 6.70 -23.97
N CYS A 256 31.20 7.02 -22.91
CA CYS A 256 30.14 6.14 -22.42
C CYS A 256 28.83 6.90 -22.27
N LYS A 257 27.79 6.49 -23.03
CA LYS A 257 26.41 6.91 -22.77
C LYS A 257 25.96 6.26 -21.45
N ILE A 258 26.18 6.97 -20.35
CA ILE A 258 25.91 6.48 -19.00
C ILE A 258 24.50 6.89 -18.63
N THR A 259 23.58 5.92 -18.50
CA THR A 259 22.22 6.18 -18.03
C THR A 259 22.15 6.06 -16.51
N MET A 260 21.47 6.99 -15.86
CA MET A 260 21.22 6.97 -14.41
C MET A 260 20.48 5.68 -14.02
N ASN A 261 21.07 4.91 -13.09
CA ASN A 261 20.47 3.68 -12.56
C ASN A 261 19.97 3.93 -11.12
N TYR A 262 18.65 4.05 -10.95
CA TYR A 262 18.05 4.31 -9.63
C TYR A 262 18.01 3.07 -8.72
N THR A 263 17.99 1.86 -9.29
CA THR A 263 17.92 0.61 -8.51
C THR A 263 19.27 0.26 -7.89
N ASN A 264 20.35 0.41 -8.68
CA ASN A 264 21.72 0.08 -8.27
C ASN A 264 22.61 1.33 -8.27
N TYR A 265 22.07 2.45 -7.81
CA TYR A 265 22.70 3.77 -7.85
C TYR A 265 24.12 3.77 -7.25
N LYS A 266 24.28 3.19 -6.06
CA LYS A 266 25.58 3.16 -5.37
C LYS A 266 26.66 2.48 -6.21
N CYS A 267 26.44 1.24 -6.63
CA CYS A 267 27.43 0.48 -7.40
C CYS A 267 27.61 0.99 -8.83
N SER A 268 26.53 1.45 -9.48
CA SER A 268 26.56 1.82 -10.89
C SER A 268 27.04 3.25 -11.13
N ILE A 269 26.81 4.16 -10.18
CA ILE A 269 27.10 5.59 -10.31
C ILE A 269 28.19 6.03 -9.34
N VAL A 270 27.97 5.84 -8.03
CA VAL A 270 28.90 6.33 -6.99
C VAL A 270 30.24 5.61 -7.07
N ASP A 271 30.25 4.28 -7.00
CA ASP A 271 31.48 3.50 -6.93
C ASP A 271 32.26 3.55 -8.26
N ARG A 272 31.55 3.69 -9.38
CA ARG A 272 32.14 3.64 -10.73
C ARG A 272 32.64 4.97 -11.24
N TYR A 273 31.92 6.06 -10.93
CA TYR A 273 32.20 7.39 -11.46
C TYR A 273 32.49 8.44 -10.38
N GLY A 274 32.37 8.08 -9.09
CA GLY A 274 32.61 9.01 -7.97
C GLY A 274 31.53 10.08 -7.82
N VAL A 275 30.42 9.99 -8.55
CA VAL A 275 29.35 11.02 -8.53
C VAL A 275 28.36 10.69 -7.42
N THR A 276 28.14 11.65 -6.51
CA THR A 276 27.22 11.50 -5.37
C THR A 276 26.14 12.59 -5.36
N LEU A 277 24.87 12.20 -5.35
CA LEU A 277 23.71 13.06 -5.13
C LEU A 277 23.76 13.64 -3.71
N GLN A 278 23.93 14.97 -3.60
CA GLN A 278 23.99 15.67 -2.32
C GLN A 278 22.62 16.10 -1.77
N GLY A 279 21.54 15.88 -2.52
CA GLY A 279 20.19 16.24 -2.09
C GLY A 279 19.26 16.52 -3.27
N TRP A 280 18.07 17.04 -2.96
CA TRP A 280 17.11 17.49 -3.96
C TRP A 280 17.33 18.97 -4.29
N PRO A 281 17.25 19.38 -5.56
CA PRO A 281 17.30 20.79 -5.91
C PRO A 281 16.13 21.51 -5.25
N SER A 282 16.41 22.49 -4.40
CA SER A 282 15.38 23.29 -3.72
C SER A 282 14.43 24.00 -4.71
N ALA A 283 14.90 24.27 -5.93
CA ALA A 283 14.12 24.85 -7.02
C ALA A 283 13.03 23.93 -7.60
N LEU A 284 13.07 22.63 -7.31
CA LEU A 284 12.08 21.65 -7.80
C LEU A 284 11.06 21.24 -6.73
N LEU A 285 11.26 21.66 -5.48
CA LEU A 285 10.25 21.50 -4.46
C LEU A 285 9.20 22.60 -4.65
N PRO A 286 7.91 22.26 -4.81
CA PRO A 286 6.87 23.27 -4.73
C PRO A 286 6.95 23.89 -3.34
N VAL A 287 7.32 25.17 -3.28
CA VAL A 287 7.09 26.01 -2.09
C VAL A 287 5.60 26.13 -1.89
#